data_AF-A0A917QD75-F1
#
_entry.id   AF-A0A917QD75-F1
#
_cell.length_a   1.000
_cell.length_b   1.000
_cell.length_c   1.000
_cell.angle_alpha   90.00
_cell.angle_beta   90.00
_cell.angle_gamma   90.00
#
_symmetry.space_group_name_H-M   'P 1'
#
loop_
_entity.id
_entity.type
_entity.pdbx_description
1 polymer ?
#
loop_
_entity_poly.entity_id
_entity_poly.type
_entity_poly.pdbx_seq_one_letter_code
_entity_poly.pdbx_strand_id
1 'polypeptide(L)' 'MSESIKERLAALSARAARRSLAIRRAPEPPWGWELYSPFRVVCHGSLDNVADWLTAAEGRDPAILWPNGDRS' A
#
# COMPACT_ATOMS: atom_id res chain seq x y z
N MET A 1 10.04 -19.26 5.29
CA MET A 1 8.95 -18.43 4.72
C MET A 1 8.44 -19.16 3.50
N SER A 2 7.16 -19.50 3.44
CA SER A 2 6.59 -20.22 2.28
C SER A 2 6.69 -19.37 1.01
N GLU A 3 6.80 -20.02 -0.15
CA GLU A 3 6.83 -19.34 -1.45
C GLU A 3 5.58 -18.45 -1.65
N SER A 4 4.42 -18.91 -1.17
CA SER A 4 3.17 -18.14 -1.21
C SER A 4 3.22 -16.78 -0.50
N ILE A 5 3.99 -16.67 0.61
CA ILE A 5 4.15 -15.41 1.34
C ILE A 5 5.09 -14.47 0.57
N LYS A 6 6.14 -15.01 -0.06
CA LYS A 6 7.10 -14.22 -0.85
C LYS A 6 6.41 -13.61 -2.08
N GLU A 7 5.62 -14.40 -2.80
CA GLU A 7 4.86 -13.94 -3.97
C GLU A 7 3.86 -12.84 -3.59
N ARG A 8 3.08 -13.03 -2.51
CA ARG A 8 2.19 -12.00 -1.99
C ARG A 8 2.94 -10.73 -1.60
N LEU A 9 4.07 -10.85 -0.90
CA LEU A 9 4.87 -9.69 -0.52
C LEU A 9 5.39 -8.93 -1.74
N ALA A 10 5.85 -9.63 -2.79
CA ALA A 10 6.34 -9.02 -4.01
C ALA A 10 5.22 -8.23 -4.72
N ALA A 11 4.04 -8.83 -4.86
CA ALA A 11 2.89 -8.17 -5.46
C ALA A 11 2.45 -6.92 -4.69
N LEU A 12 2.38 -7.00 -3.35
CA LEU A 12 2.03 -5.87 -2.50
C LEU A 12 3.12 -4.78 -2.50
N SER A 13 4.40 -5.16 -2.55
CA SER A 13 5.51 -4.21 -2.63
C SER A 13 5.47 -3.41 -3.93
N ALA A 14 5.13 -4.06 -5.06
CA ALA A 14 4.96 -3.37 -6.33
C ALA A 14 3.81 -2.35 -6.29
N ARG A 15 2.69 -2.69 -5.63
CA ARG A 15 1.57 -1.75 -5.41
C ARG A 15 1.95 -0.59 -4.50
N ALA A 16 2.65 -0.87 -3.40
CA ALA A 16 3.13 0.15 -2.47
C ALA A 16 4.09 1.14 -3.15
N ALA A 17 5.01 0.64 -3.99
CA ALA A 17 5.98 1.46 -4.70
C ALA A 17 5.32 2.50 -5.64
N ARG A 18 4.18 2.16 -6.26
CA ARG A 18 3.39 3.10 -7.08
C ARG A 18 2.87 4.31 -6.29
N ARG A 19 2.89 4.24 -4.95
CA ARG A 19 2.43 5.29 -4.04
C ARG A 19 3.56 5.83 -3.15
N SER A 20 4.83 5.60 -3.52
CA SER A 20 6.01 5.99 -2.73
C SER A 20 6.03 5.38 -1.31
N LEU A 21 5.51 4.16 -1.17
CA LEU A 21 5.52 3.38 0.07
C LEU A 21 6.34 2.11 -0.09
N ALA A 22 6.79 1.55 1.02
CA ALA A 22 7.50 0.28 1.10
C ALA A 22 6.90 -0.61 2.20
N ILE A 23 7.15 -1.92 2.08
CA ILE A 23 6.71 -2.91 3.07
C ILE A 23 7.94 -3.51 3.76
N ARG A 24 7.92 -3.57 5.09
CA ARG A 24 8.95 -4.25 5.89
C ARG A 24 8.33 -5.07 6.99
N ARG A 25 9.13 -5.95 7.61
CA ARG A 25 8.72 -6.57 8.87
C ARG A 25 8.71 -5.54 9.99
N ALA A 26 7.70 -5.62 10.85
CA ALA A 26 7.62 -4.78 12.05
C ALA A 26 8.84 -5.07 12.95
N PRO A 27 9.63 -4.05 13.32
CA PRO A 27 10.82 -4.21 14.15
C PRO A 27 10.49 -4.38 15.64
N GLU A 28 9.29 -3.97 16.06
CA GLU A 28 8.81 -4.01 17.44
C GLU A 28 7.37 -4.55 17.50
N PRO A 29 6.90 -5.03 18.68
CA PRO A 29 5.52 -5.44 18.84
C PRO A 29 4.51 -4.30 18.58
N PRO A 30 3.31 -4.61 18.05
CA PRO A 30 2.86 -5.94 17.65
C PRO A 30 3.65 -6.48 16.45
N TRP A 31 3.98 -7.77 16.41
CA TRP A 31 4.76 -8.32 15.30
C TRP A 31 3.90 -8.44 14.03
N GLY A 32 4.51 -8.26 12.85
CA GLY A 32 3.80 -8.34 11.58
C GLY A 32 4.53 -7.64 10.43
N TRP A 33 3.76 -6.91 9.65
CA TRP A 33 4.19 -6.13 8.49
C TRP A 33 3.81 -4.67 8.65
N GLU A 34 4.74 -3.81 8.27
CA GLU A 34 4.54 -2.36 8.20
C GLU A 34 4.52 -1.94 6.74
N LEU A 35 3.49 -1.19 6.38
CA LEU A 35 3.51 -0.33 5.21
C LEU A 35 3.96 1.06 5.67
N TYR A 36 5.05 1.58 5.12
CA TYR A 36 5.68 2.79 5.59
C TYR A 36 6.15 3.70 4.44
N SER A 37 6.23 4.99 4.74
CA SER A 37 6.98 5.98 3.97
C SER A 37 8.25 6.34 4.75
N PRO A 38 9.19 7.11 4.18
CA PRO A 38 10.35 7.61 4.91
C PRO A 38 10.02 8.41 6.19
N PHE A 39 8.79 8.91 6.32
CA PHE A 39 8.38 9.78 7.41
C PHE A 39 7.49 9.11 8.46
N ARG A 40 6.79 8.02 8.12
CA ARG A 40 5.83 7.37 9.03
C ARG A 40 5.45 5.96 8.60
N VAL A 41 4.95 5.18 9.55
CA VAL A 41 4.19 3.95 9.30
C VAL A 41 2.72 4.33 9.04
N VAL A 42 2.14 3.83 7.95
CA VAL A 42 0.75 4.11 7.55
C VAL A 42 -0.20 2.95 7.81
N CYS A 43 0.32 1.73 7.89
CA CYS A 43 -0.43 0.53 8.26
C CYS A 43 0.51 -0.45 8.95
N HIS A 44 -0.01 -1.13 9.96
CA HIS A 44 0.67 -2.19 10.70
C HIS A 44 -0.28 -3.40 10.82
N GLY A 45 0.19 -4.61 10.53
CA GLY A 45 -0.60 -5.83 10.73
C GLY A 45 -0.18 -7.01 9.88
N SER A 46 -1.14 -7.82 9.44
CA SER A 46 -0.90 -8.90 8.48
C SER A 46 -0.72 -8.35 7.06
N LEU A 47 -0.33 -9.21 6.12
CA LEU A 47 -0.35 -8.85 4.69
C LEU A 47 -1.77 -8.56 4.17
N ASP A 48 -2.82 -9.05 4.83
CA ASP A 48 -4.20 -8.70 4.49
C ASP A 48 -4.48 -7.24 4.86
N ASN A 49 -4.07 -6.79 6.05
CA ASN A 49 -4.23 -5.39 6.43
C ASN A 49 -3.51 -4.42 5.48
N VAL A 50 -2.30 -4.79 5.03
CA VAL A 50 -1.57 -4.02 4.01
C VAL A 50 -2.33 -4.00 2.68
N ALA A 51 -2.90 -5.13 2.26
CA ALA A 51 -3.67 -5.24 1.03
C ALA A 51 -4.96 -4.39 1.08
N ASP A 52 -5.66 -4.41 2.21
CA ASP A 52 -6.87 -3.61 2.43
C ASP A 52 -6.56 -2.12 2.37
N TRP A 53 -5.47 -1.69 3.02
CA TRP A 53 -5.04 -0.29 2.97
C TRP A 53 -4.72 0.15 1.53
N LEU A 54 -3.95 -0.65 0.79
CA LEU A 54 -3.60 -0.34 -0.60
C LEU A 54 -4.84 -0.26 -1.49
N THR A 55 -5.81 -1.16 -1.30
CA THR A 55 -7.07 -1.17 -2.05
C THR A 55 -7.90 0.08 -1.75
N ALA A 56 -8.00 0.48 -0.47
CA ALA A 56 -8.69 1.71 -0.09
C ALA A 56 -7.99 2.97 -0.63
N ALA A 57 -6.65 2.97 -0.68
CA ALA A 57 -5.87 4.08 -1.20
C ALA A 57 -5.99 4.21 -2.73
N GLU A 58 -6.03 3.08 -3.45
CA GLU A 58 -6.27 3.03 -4.90
C GLU A 58 -7.68 3.51 -5.26
N GLY A 59 -8.70 3.16 -4.47
CA GLY A 59 -10.07 3.67 -4.65
C GLY A 59 -10.22 5.18 -4.37
N ARG A 60 -9.27 5.79 -3.66
CA ARG A 60 -9.20 7.24 -3.38
C ARG A 60 -8.38 8.03 -4.39
N ASP A 61 -7.91 7.41 -5.47
CA ASP A 61 -7.28 8.11 -6.60
C ASP A 61 -8.33 8.39 -7.70
N PRO A 62 -9.17 9.43 -7.59
CA PRO A 62 -9.95 9.92 -8.71
C PRO A 62 -9.01 10.73 -9.62
N ALA A 63 -8.02 10.06 -10.22
CA ALA A 63 -7.42 10.62 -11.41
C ALA A 63 -8.52 10.62 -12.49
N ILE A 64 -9.01 11.81 -12.82
CA ILE A 64 -9.78 12.14 -14.01
C ILE A 64 -11.30 11.84 -13.93
N LEU A 65 -12.02 12.59 -13.09
CA LEU A 65 -13.41 13.00 -13.37
C LEU A 65 -13.50 14.53 -13.31
N TRP A 66 -12.66 15.21 -14.09
CA TRP A 66 -12.96 16.56 -14.54
C TRP A 66 -13.62 16.44 -15.92
N PRO A 67 -14.95 16.64 -16.06
CA PRO A 67 -15.51 16.82 -17.38
C PRO A 67 -15.00 18.16 -17.91
N ASN A 68 -14.27 18.11 -19.02
CA ASN A 68 -13.90 19.21 -19.90
C ASN A 68 -14.21 20.63 -19.40
N GLY A 69 -13.16 21.38 -19.10
CA GLY A 69 -13.24 22.83 -19.21
C GLY A 69 -13.46 23.17 -20.68
N ASP A 70 -14.72 23.36 -21.06
CA ASP A 70 -15.06 24.09 -22.28
C ASP A 70 -15.54 25.48 -21.85
N ARG A 71 -14.63 26.45 -21.97
CA ARG A 71 -15.02 27.87 -22.00
C ARG A 71 -15.57 28.10 -23.40
N SER A 72 -16.86 28.44 -23.49
CA SER A 72 -17.44 29.21 -24.60
C SER A 72 -18.50 30.13 -24.01
#